data_AF-A0A1S3QTT3-F1
#
_entry.id   AF-A0A1S3QTT3-F1
#
_cell.length_a   1.000
_cell.length_b   1.000
_cell.length_c   1.000
_cell.angle_alpha   90.00
_cell.angle_beta   90.00
_cell.angle_gamma   90.00
#
_symmetry.space_group_name_H-M   'P 1'
#
loop_
_entity.id
_entity.type
_entity.pdbx_description
1 polymer ?
#
loop_
_entity_poly.entity_id
_entity_poly.type
_entity_poly.pdbx_seq_one_letter_code
_entity_poly.pdbx_strand_id
1 'polypeptide(L)'
;MNSVSSSEDIKPPLGLQNLGDINYNCTSPGSMSKHVCAICGDRSSGKHYGVYSCEGCKGFFKRTIRKDLTYTCRDSKECLIDKRQRNRCQYCRYQKCLAMGMKREGVCKWCREEEG
;
A
#
# COMPACT_ATOMS: atom_id res chain seq x y z
N MET A 1 -61.05 5.48 15.25
CA MET A 1 -60.37 4.65 16.25
C MET A 1 -60.35 3.23 15.68
N ASN A 2 -59.28 2.53 15.34
CA ASN A 2 -57.83 2.71 15.22
C ASN A 2 -57.40 1.69 14.16
N SER A 3 -56.40 1.97 13.32
CA SER A 3 -55.57 0.94 12.67
C SER A 3 -54.40 1.59 11.94
N VAL A 4 -53.21 1.57 12.54
CA VAL A 4 -51.95 1.47 11.81
C VAL A 4 -50.86 0.91 12.73
N SER A 5 -50.03 0.06 12.12
CA SER A 5 -49.04 -0.84 12.68
C SER A 5 -47.77 -0.11 13.15
N SER A 6 -47.25 -0.47 14.32
CA SER A 6 -45.97 0.03 14.85
C SER A 6 -44.83 -0.93 14.51
N SER A 7 -43.75 -0.42 13.90
CA SER A 7 -42.42 -1.04 13.85
C SER A 7 -41.50 -0.25 14.78
N GLU A 8 -40.70 -0.96 15.56
CA GLU A 8 -39.96 -0.43 16.72
C GLU A 8 -38.71 0.40 16.34
N ASP A 9 -38.61 1.57 16.99
CA ASP A 9 -37.50 2.51 16.98
C ASP A 9 -36.38 2.09 17.95
N ILE A 10 -35.14 1.94 17.47
CA ILE A 10 -33.95 1.97 18.32
C ILE A 10 -32.92 2.96 17.73
N LYS A 11 -32.77 4.08 18.44
CA LYS A 11 -31.86 5.20 18.17
C LYS A 11 -30.40 4.87 18.57
N PRO A 12 -29.39 5.15 17.74
CA PRO A 12 -27.98 5.06 18.15
C PRO A 12 -27.51 6.32 18.92
N PRO A 13 -26.61 6.21 19.92
CA PRO A 13 -26.05 7.34 20.65
C PRO A 13 -24.94 8.06 19.84
N LEU A 14 -24.86 9.39 19.98
CA LEU A 14 -23.90 10.28 19.31
C LEU A 14 -22.71 10.62 20.21
N GLY A 15 -21.49 10.53 19.65
CA GLY A 15 -20.24 10.96 20.26
C GLY A 15 -19.04 10.95 19.29
N LEU A 16 -19.06 11.85 18.28
CA LEU A 16 -17.95 12.63 17.68
C LEU A 16 -16.55 11.96 17.44
N GLN A 17 -15.86 11.96 16.28
CA GLN A 17 -16.03 12.53 14.92
C GLN A 17 -15.16 11.80 13.86
N ASN A 18 -15.63 11.83 12.61
CA ASN A 18 -14.93 11.60 11.33
C ASN A 18 -14.60 10.16 10.88
N LEU A 19 -15.64 9.42 10.49
CA LEU A 19 -15.52 8.28 9.58
C LEU A 19 -15.80 8.75 8.15
N GLY A 20 -14.76 9.15 7.43
CA GLY A 20 -14.79 9.21 5.97
C GLY A 20 -14.66 7.79 5.43
N ASP A 21 -15.78 7.24 4.97
CA ASP A 21 -15.92 6.13 4.02
C ASP A 21 -14.88 5.00 4.09
N ILE A 22 -15.14 3.97 4.89
CA ILE A 22 -14.53 2.66 4.65
C ILE A 22 -15.62 1.60 4.42
N ASN A 23 -16.04 1.51 3.16
CA ASN A 23 -16.71 0.34 2.61
C ASN A 23 -15.63 -0.68 2.19
N TYR A 24 -15.29 -1.62 3.08
CA TYR A 24 -14.62 -2.86 2.70
C TYR A 24 -15.67 -3.85 2.21
N ASN A 25 -16.01 -3.79 0.92
CA ASN A 25 -16.43 -4.99 0.20
C ASN A 25 -16.21 -4.85 -1.31
N CYS A 26 -15.28 -5.62 -1.87
CA CYS A 26 -15.20 -5.84 -3.31
C CYS A 26 -14.74 -7.29 -3.59
N THR A 27 -15.69 -8.21 -3.51
CA THR A 27 -15.58 -9.56 -4.05
C THR A 27 -15.47 -9.47 -5.58
N SER A 28 -14.26 -9.37 -6.12
CA SER A 28 -13.97 -9.50 -7.55
C SER A 28 -12.60 -10.16 -7.73
N PRO A 29 -12.54 -11.42 -8.25
CA PRO A 29 -11.30 -12.22 -8.30
C PRO A 29 -10.18 -11.68 -9.20
N GLY A 30 -10.32 -10.51 -9.83
CA GLY A 30 -9.37 -9.97 -10.82
C GLY A 30 -8.77 -8.59 -10.51
N SER A 31 -9.15 -7.90 -9.43
CA SER A 31 -8.73 -6.50 -9.17
C SER A 31 -8.25 -6.24 -7.74
N MET A 32 -7.66 -7.23 -7.06
CA MET A 32 -7.17 -7.10 -5.67
C MET A 32 -5.75 -6.53 -5.55
N SER A 33 -4.96 -6.53 -6.63
CA SER A 33 -3.55 -6.10 -6.61
C SER A 33 -3.35 -4.57 -6.58
N LYS A 34 -4.35 -3.79 -7.02
CA LYS A 34 -4.26 -2.31 -7.07
C LYS A 34 -4.28 -1.65 -5.68
N HIS A 35 -4.74 -2.37 -4.66
CA HIS A 35 -4.88 -1.85 -3.29
C HIS A 35 -3.79 -2.33 -2.33
N VAL A 36 -2.82 -3.13 -2.81
CA VAL A 36 -1.76 -3.71 -1.98
C VAL A 36 -0.40 -3.16 -2.40
N CYS A 37 0.44 -2.82 -1.41
CA CYS A 37 1.79 -2.36 -1.62
C CYS A 37 2.66 -3.52 -2.12
N ALA A 38 3.15 -3.43 -3.35
CA ALA A 38 3.98 -4.46 -3.97
C ALA A 38 5.30 -4.75 -3.21
N ILE A 39 5.72 -3.84 -2.33
CA ILE A 39 7.00 -3.94 -1.61
C ILE A 39 6.84 -4.70 -0.29
N CYS A 40 5.81 -4.39 0.50
CA CYS A 40 5.68 -4.91 1.87
C CYS A 40 4.31 -5.52 2.20
N GLY A 41 3.39 -5.56 1.23
CA GLY A 41 2.04 -6.13 1.42
C GLY A 41 1.07 -5.26 2.24
N ASP A 42 1.48 -4.08 2.70
CA ASP A 42 0.60 -3.14 3.41
C ASP A 42 -0.42 -2.48 2.47
N ARG A 43 -1.43 -1.78 3.01
CA ARG A 43 -2.42 -1.06 2.20
C ARG A 43 -1.72 -0.01 1.32
N SER A 44 -1.94 -0.12 0.01
CA SER A 44 -1.45 0.85 -0.97
C SER A 44 -2.28 2.12 -0.91
N SER A 45 -1.61 3.28 -1.05
CA SER A 45 -2.27 4.57 -1.24
C SER A 45 -2.40 4.95 -2.72
N GLY A 46 -1.89 4.11 -3.63
CA GLY A 46 -1.88 4.35 -5.08
C GLY A 46 -0.51 4.06 -5.69
N LYS A 47 -0.32 4.52 -6.95
CA LYS A 47 0.97 4.40 -7.64
C LYS A 47 1.92 5.51 -7.21
N HIS A 48 3.11 5.13 -6.77
CA HIS A 48 4.22 6.06 -6.49
C HIS A 48 5.47 5.53 -7.16
N TYR A 49 6.21 6.40 -7.86
CA TYR A 49 7.44 6.04 -8.57
C TYR A 49 7.25 4.89 -9.59
N GLY A 50 6.05 4.76 -10.17
CA GLY A 50 5.71 3.72 -11.15
C GLY A 50 5.03 2.47 -10.57
N VAL A 51 4.96 2.30 -9.25
CA VAL A 51 4.52 1.05 -8.60
C VAL A 51 3.47 1.31 -7.52
N TYR A 52 2.49 0.42 -7.36
CA TYR A 52 1.55 0.47 -6.24
C TYR A 52 2.27 0.29 -4.90
N SER A 53 2.22 1.29 -4.04
CA SER A 53 2.94 1.28 -2.77
C SER A 53 2.23 2.04 -1.66
N CYS A 54 2.51 1.65 -0.42
CA CYS A 54 2.07 2.36 0.78
C CYS A 54 2.91 3.63 1.02
N GLU A 55 2.38 4.56 1.82
CA GLU A 55 3.08 5.80 2.20
C GLU A 55 4.45 5.55 2.84
N GLY A 56 4.61 4.44 3.58
CA GLY A 56 5.89 4.07 4.19
C GLY A 56 6.99 3.77 3.18
N CYS A 57 6.69 2.99 2.13
CA CYS A 57 7.67 2.65 1.09
C CYS A 57 7.92 3.80 0.13
N LYS A 58 6.88 4.59 -0.20
CA LYS A 58 7.01 5.86 -0.93
C LYS A 58 7.97 6.81 -0.22
N GLY A 59 7.74 7.07 1.07
CA GLY A 59 8.57 7.98 1.86
C GLY A 59 10.01 7.47 2.04
N PHE A 60 10.18 6.16 2.20
CA PHE A 60 11.49 5.53 2.25
C PHE A 60 12.25 5.76 0.94
N PHE A 61 11.69 5.36 -0.20
CA PHE A 61 12.31 5.51 -1.52
C PHE A 61 12.65 6.97 -1.82
N LYS A 62 11.73 7.90 -1.52
CA LYS A 62 11.94 9.34 -1.67
C LYS A 62 13.18 9.85 -0.92
N ARG A 63 13.39 9.41 0.32
CA ARG A 63 14.55 9.83 1.13
C ARG A 63 15.84 9.21 0.62
N THR A 64 15.81 7.95 0.22
CA THR A 64 16.96 7.24 -0.33
C THR A 64 17.48 7.94 -1.57
N ILE A 65 16.61 8.24 -2.55
CA ILE A 65 17.04 8.89 -3.80
C ILE A 65 17.43 10.36 -3.63
N ARG A 66 16.80 11.10 -2.70
CA ARG A 66 17.09 12.53 -2.51
C ARG A 66 18.45 12.76 -1.85
N LYS A 67 18.80 11.89 -0.91
CA LYS A 67 20.06 11.98 -0.16
C LYS A 67 21.14 11.03 -0.71
N ASP A 68 20.87 10.39 -1.84
CA ASP A 68 21.71 9.37 -2.46
C ASP A 68 22.26 8.34 -1.46
N LEU A 69 21.37 7.81 -0.62
CA LEU A 69 21.76 6.94 0.48
C LEU A 69 22.10 5.55 -0.04
N THR A 70 23.31 5.10 0.27
CA THR A 70 23.74 3.72 0.08
C THR A 70 23.56 2.95 1.38
N TYR A 71 22.91 1.79 1.29
CA TYR A 71 22.69 0.89 2.44
C TYR A 71 23.53 -0.38 2.29
N THR A 72 23.83 -1.03 3.41
CA THR A 72 24.51 -2.32 3.45
C THR A 72 23.64 -3.32 4.20
N CYS A 73 23.45 -4.52 3.64
CA CYS A 73 22.79 -5.61 4.36
C CYS A 73 23.74 -6.18 5.41
N ARG A 74 23.21 -6.53 6.58
CA ARG A 74 23.96 -7.22 7.64
C ARG A 74 23.84 -8.75 7.58
N ASP A 75 22.89 -9.24 6.79
CA ASP A 75 22.58 -10.66 6.61
C ASP A 75 22.94 -11.11 5.17
N SER A 76 22.24 -12.11 4.63
CA SER A 76 22.46 -12.70 3.28
C SER A 76 21.89 -11.90 2.11
N LYS A 77 21.49 -10.63 2.30
CA LYS A 77 20.78 -9.80 1.29
C LYS A 77 19.40 -10.34 0.88
N GLU A 78 18.84 -11.30 1.61
CA GLU A 78 17.52 -11.92 1.35
C GLU A 78 16.50 -11.64 2.47
N CYS A 79 16.67 -10.54 3.20
CA CYS A 79 15.77 -10.22 4.32
C CYS A 79 14.32 -10.06 3.84
N LEU A 80 13.39 -10.72 4.51
CA LEU A 80 11.96 -10.63 4.21
C LEU A 80 11.42 -9.22 4.47
N ILE A 81 10.70 -8.67 3.49
CA ILE A 81 10.10 -7.33 3.57
C ILE A 81 8.58 -7.47 3.64
N ASP A 82 8.05 -7.37 4.87
CA ASP A 82 6.61 -7.32 5.16
C ASP A 82 6.25 -6.05 5.96
N LYS A 83 4.96 -5.85 6.26
CA LYS A 83 4.47 -4.69 7.03
C LYS A 83 5.17 -4.51 8.39
N ARG A 84 5.46 -5.61 9.10
CA ARG A 84 5.99 -5.61 10.47
C ARG A 84 7.51 -5.40 10.49
N GLN A 85 8.24 -6.01 9.56
CA GLN A 85 9.70 -6.07 9.58
C GLN A 85 10.38 -5.35 8.40
N ARG A 86 9.66 -4.60 7.55
CA ARG A 86 10.24 -3.75 6.49
C ARG A 86 11.29 -2.73 6.96
N ASN A 87 11.39 -2.46 8.26
CA ASN A 87 12.42 -1.56 8.81
C ASN A 87 13.68 -2.29 9.27
N ARG A 88 13.69 -3.64 9.31
CA ARG A 88 14.83 -4.45 9.77
C ARG A 88 16.06 -4.28 8.87
N CYS A 89 15.86 -4.26 7.56
CA CYS A 89 16.96 -4.11 6.60
C CYS A 89 16.62 -3.10 5.51
N GLN A 90 17.28 -1.94 5.55
CA GLN A 90 17.10 -0.87 4.58
C GLN A 90 17.62 -1.26 3.20
N TYR A 91 18.73 -2.01 3.13
CA TYR A 91 19.28 -2.50 1.87
C TYR A 91 18.27 -3.38 1.13
N CYS A 92 17.80 -4.46 1.75
CA CYS A 92 16.87 -5.39 1.11
C CYS A 92 15.54 -4.71 0.75
N ARG A 93 15.08 -3.77 1.59
CA ARG A 93 13.90 -2.97 1.27
C ARG A 93 14.11 -2.12 0.02
N TYR A 94 15.24 -1.43 -0.09
CA TYR A 94 15.55 -0.59 -1.26
C TYR A 94 15.75 -1.43 -2.52
N GLN A 95 16.47 -2.54 -2.42
CA GLN A 95 16.61 -3.50 -3.52
C GLN A 95 15.25 -4.02 -4.00
N LYS A 96 14.35 -4.37 -3.07
CA LYS A 96 12.98 -4.77 -3.43
C LYS A 96 12.20 -3.64 -4.11
N CYS A 97 12.35 -2.39 -3.69
CA CYS A 97 11.75 -1.25 -4.39
C CYS A 97 12.20 -1.19 -5.86
N LEU A 98 13.51 -1.33 -6.11
CA LEU A 98 14.07 -1.33 -7.46
C LEU A 98 13.61 -2.53 -8.28
N ALA A 99 13.61 -3.73 -7.69
CA ALA A 99 13.16 -4.98 -8.32
C ALA A 99 11.69 -4.92 -8.73
N MET A 100 10.83 -4.30 -7.91
CA MET A 100 9.42 -4.07 -8.26
C MET A 100 9.21 -2.94 -9.27
N GLY A 101 10.28 -2.24 -9.69
CA GLY A 101 10.22 -1.21 -10.73
C GLY A 101 10.03 0.23 -10.23
N MET A 102 10.34 0.54 -8.96
CA MET A 102 10.36 1.94 -8.51
C MET A 102 11.50 2.70 -9.19
N LYS A 103 11.18 3.78 -9.91
CA LYS A 103 12.16 4.57 -10.67
C LYS A 103 12.36 5.95 -10.06
N ARG A 104 13.60 6.45 -10.09
CA ARG A 104 13.95 7.82 -9.67
C ARG A 104 13.31 8.88 -10.58
N GLU A 105 13.18 8.55 -11.86
CA GLU A 105 12.52 9.38 -12.86
C GLU A 105 11.10 8.86 -13.02
N GLY A 106 10.10 9.74 -12.83
CA GLY A 106 8.69 9.43 -13.05
C GLY A 106 8.32 9.15 -14.51
N VAL A 107 9.29 8.82 -15.35
CA VAL A 107 9.08 8.51 -16.76
C VAL A 107 8.49 7.11 -16.83
N CYS A 108 7.17 7.09 -16.93
CA CYS A 108 6.42 5.95 -17.41
C CYS A 108 6.84 5.68 -18.87
N LYS A 109 7.92 4.92 -19.06
CA LYS A 109 8.05 4.07 -20.25
C LYS A 109 7.19 2.84 -19.97
N TRP A 110 5.89 2.92 -20.31
CA TRP A 110 4.99 1.77 -20.32
C TRP A 110 5.50 0.74 -21.35
N CYS A 111 5.43 -0.54 -20.97
CA CYS A 111 5.28 -1.73 -21.84
C CYS A 111 6.43 -2.25 -22.70
N ARG A 112 7.07 -3.32 -22.20
CA ARG A 112 7.33 -4.67 -22.78
C ARG A 112 8.51 -5.22 -21.98
N GLU A 113 8.38 -6.30 -21.22
CA GLU A 113 8.43 -7.68 -21.71
C GLU A 113 7.67 -8.60 -20.73
N GLU A 114 6.47 -9.01 -21.14
CA GLU A 114 5.81 -10.26 -20.73
C GLU A 114 5.49 -10.94 -22.07
N GLU A 115 6.48 -11.59 -22.68
CA GLU A 115 6.30 -12.62 -23.72
C GLU A 115 7.44 -13.63 -23.55
N GLY A 116 7.12 -14.71 -22.84
CA GLY A 116 7.78 -16.01 -22.95
C GLY A 116 6.69 -17.03 -23.23
#